data_AF-A0A7R9EYB2-F1
#
_entry.id   AF-A0A7R9EYB2-F1
#
_cell.length_a   1.000
_cell.length_b   1.000
_cell.length_c   1.000
_cell.angle_alpha   90.00
_cell.angle_beta   90.00
_cell.angle_gamma   90.00
#
_symmetry.space_group_name_H-M   'P 1'
#
loop_
_entity.id
_entity.type
_entity.pdbx_description
1 polymer ?
#
loop_
_entity_poly.entity_id
_entity_poly.type
_entity_poly.pdbx_seq_one_letter_code
_entity_poly.pdbx_strand_id
1 'polypeptide(L)'
;MPIYIICKGHNGEFQAPNGEENTIQSACRRIAVGCKLIQCLTAEKLAESGLGRKTFQLENDLNTQAAECTVFHSQLSVERARRLSPEELWEHFGRELMMSPLGSNNRKFVAFLSCTRYIPNGKKPGTYEEILSSMEGHVALGGGGLAIFGTGCLHTWPRGVEEVVPRFLNVTQVDTQYLMDDSCFRGTYGGCFSTTLGSVCHELGHTFDLGHTEGSIMGRGFDNLNLVFTVHTKNDNEKLDKEKNKRVSSPASKASAQHATVSFTKVLNVSYRAPSPIRKPINKFNRTPDSPKRKLSFTDLSIRSSQESIASDTVDESQTTSELSGDLTYWTKSCATILAFHRWFNSEAPQNKSINLTFENATKTLSSSAGVCVVELRDSSGLVVTTWQPQRCSSFQLPPGSIGHQVTTLVAEDSVGNLVKQTLST
;
A
#
# COMPACT_ATOMS: atom_id res chain seq x y z
N MET A 1 2.77 -9.98 -1.92
CA MET A 1 2.82 -11.16 -1.03
C MET A 1 3.13 -10.70 0.39
N PRO A 2 2.25 -10.99 1.37
CA PRO A 2 2.49 -10.63 2.77
C PRO A 2 3.49 -11.58 3.45
N ILE A 3 4.44 -11.01 4.19
CA ILE A 3 5.53 -11.73 4.87
C ILE A 3 5.58 -11.33 6.35
N TYR A 4 5.77 -12.31 7.22
CA TYR A 4 6.14 -12.10 8.62
C TYR A 4 7.60 -12.54 8.83
N ILE A 5 8.50 -11.58 9.06
CA ILE A 5 9.94 -11.83 9.17
C ILE A 5 10.30 -12.12 10.62
N ILE A 6 10.93 -13.27 10.86
CA ILE A 6 11.47 -13.68 12.14
C ILE A 6 13.00 -13.72 12.04
N CYS A 7 13.66 -12.80 12.75
CA CYS A 7 15.12 -12.76 12.85
C CYS A 7 15.67 -13.96 13.62
N LYS A 8 16.90 -14.37 13.30
CA LYS A 8 17.62 -15.41 14.02
C LYS A 8 17.73 -15.07 15.51
N GLY A 9 17.35 -16.02 16.37
CA GLY A 9 17.34 -15.84 17.82
C GLY A 9 16.07 -15.20 18.39
N HIS A 10 15.10 -14.80 17.55
CA HIS A 10 13.80 -14.32 18.00
C HIS A 10 12.77 -15.46 18.09
N ASN A 11 11.86 -15.40 19.06
CA ASN A 11 10.80 -16.40 19.24
C ASN A 11 9.61 -16.20 18.26
N GLY A 12 9.56 -15.06 17.56
CA GLY A 12 8.50 -14.75 16.60
C GLY A 12 7.25 -14.15 17.23
N GLU A 13 7.24 -13.83 18.52
CA GLU A 13 6.13 -13.15 19.16
C GLU A 13 6.29 -11.63 19.04
N PHE A 14 5.24 -10.92 18.65
CA PHE A 14 5.26 -9.45 18.65
C PHE A 14 4.87 -8.89 20.03
N GLN A 15 5.14 -7.61 20.28
CA GLN A 15 4.78 -6.96 21.54
C GLN A 15 3.26 -6.69 21.62
N ALA A 16 2.65 -7.05 22.73
CA ALA A 16 1.21 -6.95 22.96
C ALA A 16 0.91 -6.75 24.46
N PRO A 17 -0.26 -6.19 24.81
CA PRO A 17 -0.75 -6.14 26.19
C PRO A 17 -1.10 -7.52 26.72
N ASN A 18 -1.24 -7.63 28.05
CA ASN A 18 -1.70 -8.85 28.70
C ASN A 18 -3.07 -9.29 28.16
N GLY A 19 -3.17 -10.58 27.79
CA GLY A 19 -4.40 -11.18 27.27
C GLY A 19 -4.63 -11.02 25.76
N GLU A 20 -3.82 -10.22 25.06
CA GLU A 20 -3.88 -10.12 23.60
C GLU A 20 -2.94 -11.14 22.96
N GLU A 21 -3.47 -11.92 22.02
CA GLU A 21 -2.70 -13.00 21.37
C GLU A 21 -1.61 -12.44 20.46
N ASN A 22 -0.36 -12.81 20.73
CA ASN A 22 0.83 -12.28 20.06
C ASN A 22 1.70 -13.32 19.35
N THR A 23 1.15 -14.51 19.12
CA THR A 23 1.79 -15.63 18.45
C THR A 23 2.10 -15.33 16.98
N ILE A 24 2.98 -16.14 16.36
CA ILE A 24 3.27 -16.10 14.92
C ILE A 24 1.97 -16.24 14.09
N GLN A 25 1.08 -17.14 14.50
CA GLN A 25 -0.19 -17.39 13.83
C GLN A 25 -1.13 -16.16 13.91
N SER A 26 -1.20 -15.53 15.09
CA SER A 26 -1.95 -14.28 15.28
C SER A 26 -1.39 -13.17 14.39
N ALA A 27 -0.06 -13.03 14.32
CA ALA A 27 0.59 -12.04 13.46
C ALA A 27 0.21 -12.24 11.98
N CYS A 28 0.35 -13.46 11.47
CA CYS A 28 0.01 -13.79 10.09
C CYS A 28 -1.46 -13.51 9.75
N ARG A 29 -2.39 -13.83 10.66
CA ARG A 29 -3.83 -13.55 10.48
C ARG A 29 -4.10 -12.05 10.40
N ARG A 30 -3.54 -11.27 11.32
CA ARG A 30 -3.71 -9.80 11.34
C ARG A 30 -3.15 -9.15 10.09
N ILE A 31 -1.96 -9.57 9.67
CA ILE A 31 -1.33 -9.09 8.43
C ILE A 31 -2.18 -9.43 7.22
N ALA A 32 -2.70 -10.65 7.12
CA ALA A 32 -3.57 -11.07 6.03
C ALA A 32 -4.84 -10.22 5.94
N VAL A 33 -5.54 -10.01 7.06
CA VAL A 33 -6.73 -9.15 7.10
C VAL A 33 -6.38 -7.72 6.72
N GLY A 34 -5.32 -7.13 7.29
CA GLY A 34 -4.90 -5.78 6.95
C GLY A 34 -4.55 -5.60 5.47
N CYS A 35 -3.88 -6.57 4.85
CA CYS A 35 -3.60 -6.54 3.42
C CYS A 35 -4.89 -6.57 2.57
N LYS A 36 -5.89 -7.36 2.96
CA LYS A 36 -7.21 -7.38 2.31
C LYS A 36 -7.98 -6.08 2.50
N LEU A 37 -7.87 -5.43 3.67
CA LEU A 37 -8.46 -4.11 3.89
C LEU A 37 -7.81 -3.05 2.98
N ILE A 38 -6.49 -3.06 2.83
CA ILE A 38 -5.79 -2.17 1.91
C ILE A 38 -6.19 -2.46 0.45
N GLN A 39 -6.32 -3.74 0.09
CA GLN A 39 -6.79 -4.14 -1.24
C GLN A 39 -8.20 -3.60 -1.53
N CYS A 40 -9.12 -3.69 -0.55
CA CYS A 40 -10.48 -3.15 -0.62
C CYS A 40 -10.48 -1.62 -0.71
N LEU A 41 -9.77 -0.94 0.20
CA LEU A 41 -9.60 0.51 0.20
C LEU A 41 -9.15 1.00 -1.17
N THR A 42 -8.14 0.37 -1.74
CA THR A 42 -7.59 0.79 -3.03
C THR A 42 -8.62 0.62 -4.15
N ALA A 43 -9.37 -0.49 -4.15
CA ALA A 43 -10.44 -0.74 -5.12
C ALA A 43 -11.57 0.30 -5.06
N GLU A 44 -12.03 0.62 -3.85
CA GLU A 44 -13.09 1.63 -3.65
C GLU A 44 -12.61 3.03 -4.03
N LYS A 45 -11.41 3.44 -3.59
CA LYS A 45 -10.88 4.79 -3.88
C LYS A 45 -10.56 5.01 -5.35
N LEU A 46 -10.19 3.96 -6.10
CA LEU A 46 -10.08 4.04 -7.56
C LEU A 46 -11.45 4.12 -8.25
N ALA A 47 -12.45 3.40 -7.74
CA ALA A 47 -13.81 3.48 -8.25
C ALA A 47 -14.44 4.88 -8.03
N GLU A 48 -14.28 5.45 -6.84
CA GLU A 48 -14.68 6.83 -6.50
C GLU A 48 -14.02 7.86 -7.42
N SER A 49 -12.79 7.60 -7.88
CA SER A 49 -12.06 8.46 -8.82
C SER A 49 -12.50 8.28 -10.28
N GLY A 50 -13.47 7.42 -10.57
CA GLY A 50 -13.95 7.13 -11.92
C GLY A 50 -12.99 6.27 -12.77
N LEU A 51 -12.01 5.61 -12.14
CA LEU A 51 -10.99 4.79 -12.83
C LEU A 51 -11.29 3.28 -12.76
N GLY A 52 -12.50 2.94 -12.32
CA GLY A 52 -12.97 1.57 -12.15
C GLY A 52 -12.50 0.94 -10.84
N ARG A 53 -13.15 -0.17 -10.47
CA ARG A 53 -12.85 -0.93 -9.25
C ARG A 53 -11.64 -1.84 -9.49
N LYS A 54 -10.44 -1.26 -9.47
CA LYS A 54 -9.16 -1.96 -9.71
C LYS A 54 -8.34 -2.04 -8.43
N THR A 55 -7.57 -3.11 -8.27
CA THR A 55 -6.66 -3.27 -7.12
C THR A 55 -5.53 -4.23 -7.47
N PHE A 56 -4.51 -4.31 -6.62
CA PHE A 56 -3.44 -5.28 -6.75
C PHE A 56 -3.90 -6.68 -6.33
N GLN A 57 -3.24 -7.72 -6.83
CA GLN A 57 -3.55 -9.11 -6.46
C GLN A 57 -2.66 -9.58 -5.29
N LEU A 58 -3.29 -10.22 -4.30
CA LEU A 58 -2.58 -10.99 -3.28
C LEU A 58 -2.25 -12.38 -3.82
N GLU A 59 -1.20 -13.00 -3.28
CA GLU A 59 -0.76 -14.34 -3.74
C GLU A 59 -1.88 -15.39 -3.55
N ASN A 60 -2.65 -15.28 -2.47
CA ASN A 60 -3.76 -16.18 -2.18
C ASN A 60 -4.94 -16.01 -3.17
N ASP A 61 -5.08 -14.85 -3.82
CA ASP A 61 -6.10 -14.64 -4.86
C ASP A 61 -5.80 -15.46 -6.12
N LEU A 62 -4.51 -15.68 -6.40
CA LEU A 62 -4.02 -16.45 -7.55
C LEU A 62 -3.94 -17.94 -7.26
N ASN A 63 -3.66 -18.29 -6.01
CA ASN A 63 -3.56 -19.66 -5.54
C ASN A 63 -4.15 -19.76 -4.14
N THR A 64 -5.38 -20.30 -4.05
CA THR A 64 -6.09 -20.45 -2.77
C THR A 64 -5.38 -21.37 -1.77
N GLN A 65 -4.42 -22.18 -2.23
CA GLN A 65 -3.57 -23.02 -1.37
C GLN A 65 -2.35 -22.28 -0.82
N ALA A 66 -2.00 -21.11 -1.38
CA ALA A 66 -0.90 -20.30 -0.86
C ALA A 66 -1.28 -19.70 0.50
N ALA A 67 -0.30 -19.58 1.40
CA ALA A 67 -0.51 -18.91 2.67
C ALA A 67 -0.90 -17.44 2.46
N GLU A 68 -1.87 -16.94 3.23
CA GLU A 68 -2.28 -15.53 3.17
C GLU A 68 -1.18 -14.60 3.71
N CYS A 69 -0.34 -15.10 4.62
CA CYS A 69 0.89 -14.47 5.08
C CYS A 69 1.95 -15.56 5.30
N THR A 70 3.13 -15.39 4.69
CA THR A 70 4.21 -16.37 4.76
C THR A 70 5.20 -15.99 5.86
N VAL A 71 5.51 -16.94 6.74
CA VAL A 71 6.57 -16.78 7.74
C VAL A 71 7.93 -16.92 7.05
N PHE A 72 8.82 -15.95 7.25
CA PHE A 72 10.16 -15.94 6.69
C PHE A 72 11.20 -15.88 7.81
N HIS A 73 12.04 -16.90 7.91
CA HIS A 73 13.12 -16.95 8.89
C HIS A 73 14.40 -16.35 8.28
N SER A 74 14.81 -15.20 8.81
CA SER A 74 16.02 -14.50 8.39
C SER A 74 17.26 -15.02 9.12
N GLN A 75 18.42 -14.94 8.46
CA GLN A 75 19.72 -15.19 9.09
C GLN A 75 20.24 -14.00 9.90
N LEU A 76 19.64 -12.81 9.75
CA LEU A 76 19.97 -11.64 10.56
C LEU A 76 19.62 -11.89 12.03
N SER A 77 20.56 -11.67 12.94
CA SER A 77 20.28 -11.81 14.36
C SER A 77 19.37 -10.70 14.86
N VAL A 78 18.52 -11.00 15.84
CA VAL A 78 17.62 -10.01 16.44
C VAL A 78 18.38 -8.80 17.02
N GLU A 79 19.53 -9.03 17.65
CA GLU A 79 20.34 -7.95 18.23
C GLU A 79 20.86 -7.03 17.13
N ARG A 80 21.27 -7.58 15.98
CA ARG A 80 21.73 -6.76 14.85
C ARG A 80 20.56 -6.01 14.22
N ALA A 81 19.45 -6.70 13.95
CA ALA A 81 18.26 -6.09 13.34
C ALA A 81 17.77 -4.86 14.12
N ARG A 82 17.77 -4.92 15.45
CA ARG A 82 17.33 -3.81 16.31
C ARG A 82 18.25 -2.57 16.30
N ARG A 83 19.48 -2.70 15.79
CA ARG A 83 20.46 -1.61 15.69
C ARG A 83 20.59 -1.02 14.28
N LEU A 84 19.95 -1.62 13.28
CA LEU A 84 20.01 -1.14 11.91
C LEU A 84 19.05 0.01 11.70
N SER A 85 19.40 0.93 10.81
CA SER A 85 18.47 1.97 10.35
C SER A 85 17.31 1.35 9.53
N PRO A 86 16.19 2.07 9.35
CA PRO A 86 15.13 1.68 8.44
C PRO A 86 15.62 1.28 7.03
N GLU A 87 16.55 2.06 6.46
CA GLU A 87 17.12 1.82 5.13
C GLU A 87 18.00 0.57 5.10
N GLU A 88 18.83 0.36 6.13
CA GLU A 88 19.65 -0.85 6.25
C GLU A 88 18.78 -2.11 6.41
N LEU A 89 17.68 -2.03 7.16
CA LEU A 89 16.71 -3.12 7.29
C LEU A 89 16.03 -3.43 5.96
N TRP A 90 15.55 -2.39 5.28
CA TRP A 90 14.91 -2.54 3.97
C TRP A 90 15.86 -3.15 2.93
N GLU A 91 17.11 -2.68 2.88
CA GLU A 91 18.11 -3.22 1.93
C GLU A 91 18.43 -4.68 2.27
N HIS A 92 18.65 -4.98 3.55
CA HIS A 92 18.98 -6.32 4.00
C HIS A 92 17.87 -7.31 3.65
N PHE A 93 16.64 -7.07 4.10
CA PHE A 93 15.53 -7.99 3.90
C PHE A 93 15.07 -8.02 2.44
N GLY A 94 15.14 -6.91 1.71
CA GLY A 94 14.87 -6.89 0.28
C GLY A 94 15.81 -7.82 -0.48
N ARG A 95 17.11 -7.76 -0.18
CA ARG A 95 18.12 -8.65 -0.76
C ARG A 95 17.90 -10.10 -0.34
N GLU A 96 17.66 -10.36 0.94
CA GLU A 96 17.48 -11.72 1.48
C GLU A 96 16.25 -12.40 0.89
N LEU A 97 15.11 -11.70 0.81
CA LEU A 97 13.88 -12.21 0.19
C LEU A 97 14.09 -12.53 -1.29
N MET A 98 14.79 -11.66 -2.03
CA MET A 98 15.05 -11.86 -3.45
C MET A 98 16.04 -13.01 -3.73
N MET A 99 16.95 -13.30 -2.81
CA MET A 99 17.86 -14.46 -2.91
C MET A 99 17.23 -15.76 -2.41
N SER A 100 16.07 -15.70 -1.76
CA SER A 100 15.33 -16.87 -1.28
C SER A 100 14.49 -17.52 -2.40
N PRO A 101 13.92 -18.72 -2.17
CA PRO A 101 12.96 -19.33 -3.10
C PRO A 101 11.70 -18.49 -3.39
N LEU A 102 11.43 -17.45 -2.57
CA LEU A 102 10.32 -16.54 -2.78
C LEU A 102 10.61 -15.45 -3.81
N GLY A 103 11.89 -15.22 -4.14
CA GLY A 103 12.36 -14.14 -5.00
C GLY A 103 11.81 -14.22 -6.42
N SER A 104 11.28 -13.09 -6.92
CA SER A 104 10.76 -13.00 -8.29
C SER A 104 10.61 -11.54 -8.72
N ASN A 105 10.98 -11.22 -9.97
CA ASN A 105 10.74 -9.90 -10.59
C ASN A 105 9.25 -9.65 -10.88
N ASN A 106 8.43 -10.70 -10.78
CA ASN A 106 6.98 -10.65 -10.89
C ASN A 106 6.32 -10.85 -9.52
N ARG A 107 6.99 -10.45 -8.43
CA ARG A 107 6.41 -10.38 -7.08
C ARG A 107 6.85 -9.11 -6.36
N LYS A 108 5.96 -8.55 -5.55
CA LYS A 108 6.28 -7.53 -4.53
C LYS A 108 5.95 -8.08 -3.15
N PHE A 109 6.65 -7.57 -2.14
CA PHE A 109 6.53 -8.01 -0.76
C PHE A 109 6.02 -6.88 0.13
N VAL A 110 5.11 -7.21 1.04
CA VAL A 110 4.78 -6.39 2.20
C VAL A 110 5.19 -7.18 3.43
N ALA A 111 6.17 -6.70 4.17
CA ALA A 111 6.85 -7.46 5.22
C ALA A 111 6.68 -6.80 6.59
N PHE A 112 6.55 -7.63 7.62
CA PHE A 112 6.40 -7.19 9.00
C PHE A 112 7.51 -7.79 9.86
N LEU A 113 8.26 -6.95 10.57
CA LEU A 113 9.41 -7.37 11.37
C LEU A 113 8.96 -7.79 12.77
N SER A 114 9.11 -9.08 13.10
CA SER A 114 8.62 -9.63 14.37
C SER A 114 9.28 -9.01 15.61
N CYS A 115 10.54 -8.57 15.48
CA CYS A 115 11.36 -8.16 16.61
C CYS A 115 11.31 -6.66 16.92
N THR A 116 10.36 -5.93 16.34
CA THR A 116 10.07 -4.54 16.70
C THR A 116 9.61 -4.47 18.15
N ARG A 117 10.19 -3.57 18.94
CA ARG A 117 9.86 -3.46 20.36
C ARG A 117 9.91 -2.02 20.83
N TYR A 118 8.86 -1.61 21.53
CA TYR A 118 8.84 -0.39 22.34
C TYR A 118 9.47 -0.67 23.70
N ILE A 119 10.47 0.13 24.03
CA ILE A 119 11.20 0.10 25.30
C ILE A 119 11.01 1.46 25.99
N PRO A 120 10.07 1.56 26.94
CA PRO A 120 9.78 2.82 27.61
C PRO A 120 11.01 3.32 28.39
N ASN A 121 11.28 4.62 28.34
CA ASN A 121 12.37 5.26 29.08
C ASN A 121 11.94 5.84 30.44
N GLY A 122 10.74 5.48 30.92
CA GLY A 122 10.14 5.96 32.17
C GLY A 122 9.50 7.36 32.08
N LYS A 123 9.59 8.05 30.93
CA LYS A 123 8.88 9.30 30.67
C LYS A 123 7.78 9.07 29.64
N LYS A 124 6.62 9.68 29.85
CA LYS A 124 5.57 9.69 28.84
C LYS A 124 6.06 10.52 27.64
N PRO A 125 6.11 9.96 26.42
CA PRO A 125 6.54 10.71 25.25
C PRO A 125 5.53 11.82 24.92
N GLY A 126 6.04 13.02 24.64
CA GLY A 126 5.29 14.18 24.21
C GLY A 126 5.33 14.41 22.70
N THR A 127 6.32 13.85 21.99
CA THR A 127 6.42 13.93 20.52
C THR A 127 6.58 12.55 19.87
N TYR A 128 6.36 12.49 18.56
CA TYR A 128 6.55 11.25 17.79
C TYR A 128 8.02 10.81 17.75
N GLU A 129 8.95 11.75 17.67
CA GLU A 129 10.39 11.50 17.71
C GLU A 129 10.82 10.86 19.04
N GLU A 130 10.22 11.29 20.15
CA GLU A 130 10.45 10.65 21.47
C GLU A 130 9.93 9.21 21.51
N ILE A 131 8.78 8.93 20.88
CA ILE A 131 8.27 7.56 20.71
C ILE A 131 9.28 6.73 19.91
N LEU A 132 9.72 7.22 18.75
CA LEU A 132 10.67 6.52 17.88
C LEU A 132 12.02 6.27 18.57
N SER A 133 12.51 7.21 19.40
CA SER A 133 13.74 7.03 20.17
C SER A 133 13.67 5.88 21.18
N SER A 134 12.45 5.48 21.54
CA SER A 134 12.15 4.37 22.45
C SER A 134 11.83 3.07 21.69
N MET A 135 11.97 3.05 20.36
CA MET A 135 11.72 1.88 19.54
C MET A 135 13.01 1.19 19.12
N GLU A 136 13.04 -0.14 19.25
CA GLU A 136 14.05 -1.01 18.66
C GLU A 136 13.48 -1.74 17.45
N GLY A 137 14.24 -1.79 16.34
CA GLY A 137 13.81 -2.50 15.13
C GLY A 137 12.49 -2.00 14.55
N HIS A 138 12.17 -0.72 14.75
CA HIS A 138 11.04 -0.08 14.08
C HIS A 138 11.45 0.35 12.67
N VAL A 139 10.55 0.14 11.72
CA VAL A 139 10.75 0.50 10.32
C VAL A 139 9.37 0.76 9.70
N ALA A 140 9.30 1.73 8.81
CA ALA A 140 8.18 1.97 7.91
C ALA A 140 8.84 2.52 6.64
N LEU A 141 9.04 1.65 5.66
CA LEU A 141 9.80 1.99 4.46
C LEU A 141 9.34 1.20 3.24
N GLY A 142 9.09 1.91 2.15
CA GLY A 142 8.57 1.38 0.90
C GLY A 142 9.35 1.87 -0.31
N GLY A 143 9.50 0.96 -1.28
CA GLY A 143 10.10 1.27 -2.56
C GLY A 143 10.41 0.01 -3.36
N GLY A 144 10.55 0.14 -4.68
CA GLY A 144 10.91 -0.98 -5.55
C GLY A 144 10.00 -2.19 -5.36
N GLY A 145 10.56 -3.29 -4.83
CA GLY A 145 9.84 -4.55 -4.61
C GLY A 145 9.36 -4.81 -3.18
N LEU A 146 9.65 -3.93 -2.22
CA LEU A 146 9.44 -4.18 -0.79
C LEU A 146 8.84 -2.96 -0.07
N ALA A 147 7.75 -3.21 0.67
CA ALA A 147 7.32 -2.37 1.78
C ALA A 147 7.57 -3.14 3.08
N ILE A 148 8.28 -2.57 4.05
CA ILE A 148 8.59 -3.23 5.33
C ILE A 148 8.14 -2.36 6.50
N PHE A 149 7.54 -3.03 7.50
CA PHE A 149 6.93 -2.43 8.67
C PHE A 149 7.32 -3.07 9.98
N GLY A 150 7.41 -2.26 11.02
CA GLY A 150 7.50 -2.72 12.38
C GLY A 150 6.15 -3.18 12.93
N THR A 151 6.19 -4.06 13.93
CA THR A 151 5.00 -4.70 14.51
C THR A 151 4.48 -4.02 15.79
N GLY A 152 4.96 -2.81 16.11
CA GLY A 152 4.70 -2.12 17.38
C GLY A 152 3.22 -1.97 17.75
N CYS A 153 2.35 -1.75 16.76
CA CYS A 153 0.90 -1.64 16.96
C CYS A 153 0.10 -2.82 16.40
N LEU A 154 0.76 -3.91 15.97
CA LEU A 154 0.06 -5.04 15.34
C LEU A 154 -0.98 -5.68 16.26
N HIS A 155 -0.80 -5.59 17.59
CA HIS A 155 -1.75 -6.04 18.59
C HIS A 155 -3.13 -5.37 18.50
N THR A 156 -3.21 -4.19 17.88
CA THR A 156 -4.47 -3.45 17.67
C THR A 156 -5.23 -3.89 16.42
N TRP A 157 -4.59 -4.65 15.52
CA TRP A 157 -5.17 -5.05 14.24
C TRP A 157 -6.15 -6.22 14.41
N PRO A 158 -7.19 -6.32 13.57
CA PRO A 158 -8.16 -7.42 13.62
C PRO A 158 -7.54 -8.74 13.17
N ARG A 159 -7.90 -9.86 13.83
CA ARG A 159 -7.49 -11.22 13.40
C ARG A 159 -8.42 -11.82 12.33
N GLY A 160 -9.63 -11.28 12.22
CA GLY A 160 -10.68 -11.73 11.31
C GLY A 160 -11.55 -10.55 10.87
N VAL A 161 -12.38 -10.76 9.85
CA VAL A 161 -13.25 -9.71 9.28
C VAL A 161 -14.24 -9.20 10.31
N GLU A 162 -14.74 -10.09 11.17
CA GLU A 162 -15.64 -9.80 12.29
C GLU A 162 -15.05 -8.85 13.33
N GLU A 163 -13.72 -8.76 13.44
CA GLU A 163 -13.04 -7.85 14.37
C GLU A 163 -12.79 -6.45 13.76
N VAL A 164 -12.98 -6.24 12.46
CA VAL A 164 -12.55 -5.01 11.76
C VAL A 164 -13.20 -3.76 12.35
N VAL A 165 -14.53 -3.69 12.36
CA VAL A 165 -15.27 -2.53 12.88
C VAL A 165 -15.04 -2.36 14.39
N PRO A 166 -15.17 -3.41 15.24
CA PRO A 166 -14.86 -3.30 16.66
C PRO A 166 -13.44 -2.79 16.96
N ARG A 167 -12.43 -3.19 16.18
CA ARG A 167 -11.04 -2.72 16.38
C ARG A 167 -10.87 -1.26 15.98
N PHE A 168 -11.48 -0.80 14.89
CA PHE A 168 -11.46 0.62 14.53
C PHE A 168 -12.16 1.50 15.58
N LEU A 169 -13.25 1.01 16.18
CA LEU A 169 -14.01 1.73 17.21
C LEU A 169 -13.47 1.51 18.63
N ASN A 170 -12.32 0.84 18.79
CA ASN A 170 -11.78 0.53 20.12
C ASN A 170 -11.17 1.78 20.78
N VAL A 171 -11.88 2.33 21.77
CA VAL A 171 -11.47 3.52 22.54
C VAL A 171 -10.55 3.24 23.73
N THR A 172 -10.07 1.99 23.88
CA THR A 172 -9.09 1.63 24.92
C THR A 172 -7.85 2.50 24.78
N GLN A 173 -7.44 3.12 25.89
CA GLN A 173 -6.28 4.00 25.91
C GLN A 173 -4.98 3.20 25.78
N VAL A 174 -4.04 3.72 25.00
CA VAL A 174 -2.69 3.15 24.92
C VAL A 174 -1.96 3.43 26.23
N ASP A 175 -1.55 2.36 26.91
CA ASP A 175 -0.64 2.49 28.04
C ASP A 175 0.79 2.73 27.53
N THR A 176 1.15 4.00 27.42
CA THR A 176 2.47 4.45 26.95
C THR A 176 3.61 4.05 27.89
N GLN A 177 3.34 3.45 29.05
CA GLN A 177 4.37 2.85 29.88
C GLN A 177 4.80 1.47 29.38
N TYR A 178 4.05 0.84 28.46
CA TYR A 178 4.34 -0.51 27.98
C TYR A 178 4.25 -0.66 26.46
N LEU A 179 3.48 0.20 25.79
CA LEU A 179 3.16 0.08 24.36
C LEU A 179 3.43 1.38 23.61
N MET A 180 3.77 1.24 22.32
CA MET A 180 3.88 2.36 21.39
C MET A 180 2.51 2.98 21.14
N ASP A 181 2.41 4.31 21.19
CA ASP A 181 1.23 5.06 20.75
C ASP A 181 1.46 5.64 19.35
N ASP A 182 1.13 4.86 18.31
CA ASP A 182 1.16 5.31 16.92
C ASP A 182 -0.24 5.70 16.43
N SER A 183 -1.00 6.40 17.26
CA SER A 183 -2.40 6.71 16.97
C SER A 183 -2.62 8.08 16.32
N CYS A 184 -1.56 8.80 15.96
CA CYS A 184 -1.62 10.21 15.55
C CYS A 184 -2.35 11.07 16.60
N PHE A 185 -1.89 10.99 17.85
CA PHE A 185 -2.40 11.75 19.01
C PHE A 185 -3.83 11.42 19.45
N ARG A 186 -4.45 10.35 18.92
CA ARG A 186 -5.78 9.89 19.38
C ARG A 186 -5.72 9.14 20.72
N GLY A 187 -4.56 8.60 21.09
CA GLY A 187 -4.30 7.87 22.33
C GLY A 187 -5.02 6.52 22.45
N THR A 188 -5.60 5.98 21.37
CA THR A 188 -6.47 4.80 21.40
C THR A 188 -5.98 3.65 20.54
N TYR A 189 -6.41 2.44 20.87
CA TYR A 189 -6.14 1.25 20.06
C TYR A 189 -6.72 1.36 18.65
N GLY A 190 -7.95 1.86 18.50
CA GLY A 190 -8.54 2.12 17.18
C GLY A 190 -7.77 3.16 16.38
N GLY A 191 -7.24 4.20 17.06
CA GLY A 191 -6.36 5.18 16.44
C GLY A 191 -5.04 4.58 15.95
N CYS A 192 -4.40 3.71 16.76
CA CYS A 192 -3.19 2.99 16.36
C CYS A 192 -3.46 2.08 15.16
N PHE A 193 -4.57 1.34 15.17
CA PHE A 193 -4.93 0.48 14.05
C PHE A 193 -5.11 1.30 12.75
N SER A 194 -5.84 2.41 12.82
CA SER A 194 -6.07 3.28 11.66
C SER A 194 -4.79 3.86 11.09
N THR A 195 -3.96 4.51 11.93
CA THR A 195 -2.71 5.14 11.47
C THR A 195 -1.73 4.10 10.92
N THR A 196 -1.56 2.97 11.60
CA THR A 196 -0.58 1.97 11.14
C THR A 196 -1.05 1.19 9.90
N LEU A 197 -2.34 0.89 9.75
CA LEU A 197 -2.87 0.34 8.50
C LEU A 197 -2.67 1.33 7.34
N GLY A 198 -2.88 2.61 7.61
CA GLY A 198 -2.68 3.69 6.65
C GLY A 198 -1.23 3.85 6.24
N SER A 199 -0.32 3.79 7.21
CA SER A 199 1.12 3.81 6.96
C SER A 199 1.51 2.63 6.06
N VAL A 200 1.00 1.41 6.33
CA VAL A 200 1.19 0.25 5.44
C VAL A 200 0.70 0.50 4.02
N CYS A 201 -0.46 1.13 3.85
CA CYS A 201 -0.98 1.52 2.54
C CYS A 201 -0.06 2.54 1.83
N HIS A 202 0.47 3.51 2.57
CA HIS A 202 1.39 4.54 2.08
C HIS A 202 2.69 3.94 1.52
N GLU A 203 3.40 3.14 2.31
CA GLU A 203 4.67 2.55 1.86
C GLU A 203 4.45 1.51 0.75
N LEU A 204 3.31 0.80 0.76
CA LEU A 204 2.93 -0.05 -0.36
C LEU A 204 2.72 0.79 -1.63
N GLY A 205 2.16 2.00 -1.51
CA GLY A 205 2.05 2.99 -2.58
C GLY A 205 3.41 3.33 -3.22
N HIS A 206 4.47 3.49 -2.43
CA HIS A 206 5.83 3.67 -2.96
C HIS A 206 6.34 2.46 -3.76
N THR A 207 5.92 1.24 -3.41
CA THR A 207 6.23 0.07 -4.24
C THR A 207 5.49 0.10 -5.57
N PHE A 208 4.42 0.86 -5.70
CA PHE A 208 3.70 1.12 -6.95
C PHE A 208 4.10 2.47 -7.58
N ASP A 209 5.34 2.89 -7.34
CA ASP A 209 5.96 4.07 -7.91
C ASP A 209 5.30 5.42 -7.54
N LEU A 210 4.41 5.45 -6.55
CA LEU A 210 3.78 6.68 -6.08
C LEU A 210 4.78 7.57 -5.33
N GLY A 211 4.68 8.89 -5.55
CA GLY A 211 5.42 9.91 -4.82
C GLY A 211 4.61 10.47 -3.65
N HIS A 212 5.26 11.25 -2.78
CA HIS A 212 4.58 11.95 -1.70
C HIS A 212 3.62 13.02 -2.24
N THR A 213 2.58 13.30 -1.48
CA THR A 213 1.60 14.37 -1.75
C THR A 213 1.23 15.05 -0.43
N GLU A 214 0.62 16.24 -0.45
CA GLU A 214 0.38 16.99 0.79
C GLU A 214 -0.67 16.34 1.73
N GLY A 215 -1.83 15.95 1.21
CA GLY A 215 -2.98 15.55 2.03
C GLY A 215 -3.58 14.16 1.78
N SER A 216 -3.14 13.45 0.74
CA SER A 216 -3.74 12.16 0.34
C SER A 216 -3.20 10.99 1.18
N ILE A 217 -3.51 9.75 0.82
CA ILE A 217 -2.86 8.55 1.40
C ILE A 217 -1.32 8.64 1.27
N MET A 218 -0.81 9.21 0.18
CA MET A 218 0.62 9.48 0.00
C MET A 218 1.12 10.75 0.76
N GLY A 219 0.28 11.33 1.62
CA GLY A 219 0.58 12.43 2.53
C GLY A 219 0.22 12.04 3.96
N ARG A 220 -0.54 12.89 4.68
CA ARG A 220 -1.07 12.56 6.03
C ARG A 220 -2.55 12.13 6.05
N GLY A 221 -3.14 11.91 4.88
CA GLY A 221 -4.53 11.41 4.77
C GLY A 221 -4.67 9.97 5.28
N PHE A 222 -3.58 9.19 5.26
CA PHE A 222 -3.60 7.81 5.73
C PHE A 222 -3.94 7.64 7.22
N ASP A 223 -3.83 8.69 8.04
CA ASP A 223 -4.23 8.62 9.45
C ASP A 223 -5.71 8.28 9.62
N ASN A 224 -6.54 8.66 8.65
CA ASN A 224 -8.00 8.67 8.74
C ASN A 224 -8.66 7.41 8.15
N LEU A 225 -7.90 6.34 7.91
CA LEU A 225 -8.41 5.12 7.27
C LEU A 225 -9.65 4.53 7.95
N ASN A 226 -9.80 4.70 9.27
CA ASN A 226 -11.01 4.30 9.99
C ASN A 226 -12.29 4.87 9.37
N LEU A 227 -12.28 6.12 8.87
CA LEU A 227 -13.45 6.79 8.32
C LEU A 227 -14.00 6.12 7.06
N VAL A 228 -13.18 5.31 6.36
CA VAL A 228 -13.62 4.54 5.19
C VAL A 228 -14.38 3.28 5.62
N PHE A 229 -14.00 2.68 6.75
CA PHE A 229 -14.55 1.40 7.22
C PHE A 229 -15.61 1.54 8.32
N THR A 230 -15.82 2.74 8.84
CA THR A 230 -16.80 3.03 9.88
C THR A 230 -17.79 4.09 9.44
N VAL A 231 -19.07 3.89 9.71
CA VAL A 231 -20.10 4.90 9.50
C VAL A 231 -20.15 5.81 10.73
N HIS A 232 -19.87 7.10 10.55
CA HIS A 232 -20.17 8.11 11.57
C HIS A 232 -21.46 8.82 11.20
N THR A 233 -22.47 8.79 12.08
CA THR A 233 -23.70 9.55 11.86
C THR A 233 -23.57 10.93 12.50
N LYS A 234 -24.17 11.98 11.91
CA LYS A 234 -24.14 13.34 12.50
C LYS A 234 -24.61 13.40 13.96
N ASN A 235 -25.46 12.46 14.38
CA ASN A 235 -25.98 12.37 15.74
C ASN A 235 -24.95 11.90 16.77
N ASP A 236 -23.85 11.27 16.33
CA ASP A 236 -22.76 10.87 17.21
C ASP A 236 -21.94 12.10 17.66
N ASN A 237 -21.91 13.17 16.86
CA ASN A 237 -21.22 14.42 17.23
C ASN A 237 -21.90 15.10 18.45
N GLU A 238 -23.23 15.26 18.46
CA GLU A 238 -23.89 16.04 19.52
C GLU A 238 -23.86 15.40 20.91
N LYS A 239 -23.77 14.07 21.00
CA LYS A 239 -23.69 13.37 22.30
C LYS A 239 -22.26 13.09 22.77
N LEU A 240 -21.28 12.93 21.88
CA LEU A 240 -19.86 12.77 22.25
C LEU A 240 -19.14 14.11 22.48
N ASP A 241 -19.63 15.22 21.92
CA ASP A 241 -19.01 16.55 22.02
C ASP A 241 -19.16 17.23 23.39
N LYS A 242 -20.09 16.79 24.25
CA LYS A 242 -20.36 17.50 25.51
C LYS A 242 -19.51 17.07 26.70
N GLU A 243 -19.01 15.83 26.77
CA GLU A 243 -18.28 15.39 27.99
C GLU A 243 -16.98 14.59 27.79
N LYS A 244 -16.66 14.02 26.62
CA LYS A 244 -15.43 13.19 26.49
C LYS A 244 -14.61 13.32 25.20
N ASN A 245 -15.11 13.93 24.12
CA ASN A 245 -14.36 14.08 22.85
C ASN A 245 -13.98 15.52 22.46
N LYS A 246 -13.98 16.48 23.40
CA LYS A 246 -13.35 17.78 23.16
C LYS A 246 -11.84 17.60 22.97
N ARG A 247 -11.43 17.48 21.69
CA ARG A 247 -10.08 17.33 21.09
C ARG A 247 -9.74 15.95 20.50
N VAL A 248 -10.63 15.38 19.67
CA VAL A 248 -10.23 14.30 18.71
C VAL A 248 -10.57 14.69 17.26
N SER A 249 -10.58 15.98 16.96
CA SER A 249 -10.58 16.51 15.60
C SER A 249 -9.21 17.15 15.36
N SER A 250 -8.42 16.50 14.49
CA SER A 250 -7.27 17.00 13.72
C SER A 250 -6.36 18.05 14.37
N PRO A 251 -5.07 17.78 14.62
CA PRO A 251 -4.13 18.85 14.95
C PRO A 251 -4.15 19.92 13.85
N ALA A 252 -4.38 21.18 14.24
CA ALA A 252 -3.96 22.32 13.43
C ALA A 252 -2.43 22.22 13.26
N SER A 253 -1.97 22.27 12.00
CA SER A 253 -0.60 22.02 11.53
C SER A 253 -0.06 20.60 11.83
N LYS A 254 -0.37 19.65 10.94
CA LYS A 254 0.41 18.40 10.82
C LYS A 254 1.76 18.74 10.18
N ALA A 255 2.87 18.36 10.80
CA ALA A 255 4.17 18.34 10.13
C ALA A 255 4.14 17.35 8.94
N SER A 256 5.02 17.55 7.95
CA SER A 256 5.13 16.65 6.79
C SER A 256 5.31 15.20 7.22
N ALA A 257 4.81 14.25 6.43
CA ALA A 257 5.01 12.82 6.69
C ALA A 257 6.52 12.52 6.75
N GLN A 258 7.03 12.14 7.92
CA GLN A 258 8.43 11.76 8.12
C GLN A 258 8.60 10.27 7.77
N HIS A 259 8.58 9.94 6.47
CA HIS A 259 8.98 8.62 5.98
C HIS A 259 9.99 8.80 4.85
N ALA A 260 11.10 8.06 4.92
CA ALA A 260 12.15 8.13 3.91
C ALA A 260 11.74 7.32 2.68
N THR A 261 11.64 7.93 1.50
CA THR A 261 11.42 7.18 0.26
C THR A 261 12.77 6.68 -0.29
N VAL A 262 12.88 5.39 -0.62
CA VAL A 262 14.08 4.88 -1.32
C VAL A 262 14.00 5.26 -2.81
N SER A 263 14.79 6.26 -3.21
CA SER A 263 14.92 6.65 -4.62
C SER A 263 15.97 5.80 -5.34
N PHE A 264 15.52 4.90 -6.24
CA PHE A 264 16.42 4.27 -7.21
C PHE A 264 16.95 5.32 -8.20
N THR A 265 18.22 5.70 -8.06
CA THR A 265 18.92 6.62 -8.98
C THR A 265 19.60 5.90 -10.14
N LYS A 266 19.63 4.56 -10.15
CA LYS A 266 20.15 3.75 -11.26
C LYS A 266 19.30 2.50 -11.46
N VAL A 267 18.95 2.24 -12.72
CA VAL A 267 18.46 0.93 -13.16
C VAL A 267 19.56 -0.09 -12.86
N LEU A 268 19.38 -0.91 -11.82
CA LEU A 268 20.30 -2.01 -11.54
C LEU A 268 20.02 -3.13 -12.54
N ASN A 269 20.72 -3.10 -13.68
CA ASN A 269 20.84 -4.27 -14.55
C ASN A 269 21.68 -5.34 -13.83
N VAL A 270 21.05 -6.14 -12.97
CA VAL A 270 21.68 -7.31 -12.38
C VAL A 270 21.65 -8.45 -13.39
N SER A 271 22.69 -8.56 -14.22
CA SER A 271 22.89 -9.77 -15.03
C SER A 271 23.53 -10.86 -14.16
N TYR A 272 22.74 -11.86 -13.78
CA TYR A 272 23.23 -13.05 -13.08
C TYR A 272 23.58 -14.15 -14.09
N ARG A 273 24.85 -14.62 -14.08
CA ARG A 273 25.23 -15.86 -14.78
C ARG A 273 24.94 -17.04 -13.85
N ALA A 274 23.84 -17.74 -14.10
CA ALA A 274 23.55 -19.00 -13.45
C ALA A 274 24.59 -20.07 -13.87
N PRO A 275 25.18 -20.84 -12.94
CA PRO A 275 25.95 -22.03 -13.29
C PRO A 275 25.05 -23.09 -13.93
N SER A 276 25.54 -23.77 -14.96
CA SER A 276 24.81 -24.79 -15.72
C SER A 276 24.30 -25.93 -14.82
N PRO A 277 23.02 -26.34 -14.91
CA PRO A 277 22.49 -27.46 -14.14
C PRO A 277 23.17 -28.79 -14.52
N ILE A 278 23.61 -29.53 -13.52
CA ILE A 278 24.12 -30.91 -13.61
C ILE A 278 22.99 -31.80 -14.15
N ARG A 279 23.21 -32.41 -15.33
CA ARG A 279 22.26 -33.32 -15.98
C ARG A 279 22.08 -34.61 -15.17
N LYS A 280 20.84 -35.00 -14.90
CA LYS A 280 20.46 -36.37 -14.50
C LYS A 280 19.37 -36.91 -15.44
N PRO A 281 19.30 -38.24 -15.65
CA PRO A 281 18.89 -38.83 -16.92
C PRO A 281 17.37 -38.94 -17.10
N ILE A 282 16.95 -38.78 -18.35
CA ILE A 282 15.57 -38.91 -18.84
C ILE A 282 15.25 -40.39 -19.06
N ASN A 283 14.26 -40.91 -18.32
CA ASN A 283 13.57 -42.15 -18.71
C ASN A 283 12.37 -41.81 -19.59
N LYS A 284 12.43 -42.29 -20.84
CA LYS A 284 11.37 -42.21 -21.85
C LYS A 284 10.28 -43.23 -21.54
N PHE A 285 9.02 -42.79 -21.52
CA PHE A 285 7.91 -43.65 -21.95
C PHE A 285 6.97 -42.84 -22.85
N ASN A 286 7.01 -43.20 -24.13
CA ASN A 286 6.01 -42.85 -25.13
C ASN A 286 4.74 -43.68 -24.89
N ARG A 287 3.57 -43.07 -25.09
CA ARG A 287 2.50 -43.58 -25.98
C ARG A 287 1.34 -42.57 -26.07
N THR A 288 1.05 -42.17 -27.30
CA THR A 288 -0.17 -41.51 -27.80
C THR A 288 -1.22 -42.60 -28.20
N PRO A 289 -2.35 -42.26 -28.84
CA PRO A 289 -3.45 -41.42 -28.37
C PRO A 289 -4.80 -42.18 -28.51
N ASP A 290 -5.84 -41.82 -27.77
CA ASP A 290 -7.19 -41.97 -28.34
C ASP A 290 -8.23 -41.07 -27.67
N SER A 291 -9.13 -40.57 -28.51
CA SER A 291 -10.29 -39.76 -28.13
C SER A 291 -11.55 -40.61 -28.25
N PRO A 292 -12.64 -40.26 -27.53
CA PRO A 292 -13.75 -39.76 -28.31
C PRO A 292 -14.52 -38.59 -27.68
N LYS A 293 -15.05 -37.78 -28.60
CA LYS A 293 -15.97 -36.67 -28.40
C LYS A 293 -17.24 -37.10 -27.66
N ARG A 294 -17.67 -36.31 -26.68
CA ARG A 294 -19.07 -36.25 -26.25
C ARG A 294 -19.52 -34.79 -26.11
N LYS A 295 -20.42 -34.40 -27.02
CA LYS A 295 -21.21 -33.17 -26.95
C LYS A 295 -22.18 -33.27 -25.78
N LEU A 296 -22.27 -32.22 -24.97
CA LEU A 296 -23.43 -31.94 -24.11
C LEU A 296 -23.72 -30.43 -24.22
N SER A 297 -24.91 -30.13 -24.74
CA SER A 297 -25.53 -28.80 -24.75
C SER A 297 -26.41 -28.67 -23.51
N PHE A 298 -26.35 -27.53 -22.82
CA PHE A 298 -27.43 -26.99 -21.98
C PHE A 298 -27.23 -25.46 -21.95
N THR A 299 -27.96 -24.75 -22.82
CA THR A 299 -29.15 -23.91 -22.56
C THR A 299 -28.83 -22.55 -21.95
N ASP A 300 -29.18 -21.54 -22.75
CA ASP A 300 -29.30 -20.12 -22.42
C ASP A 300 -30.12 -19.86 -21.16
N LEU A 301 -29.62 -18.97 -20.31
CA LEU A 301 -30.40 -18.26 -19.30
C LEU A 301 -30.34 -16.77 -19.62
N SER A 302 -31.34 -16.34 -20.38
CA SER A 302 -31.73 -14.96 -20.59
C SER A 302 -32.16 -14.32 -19.27
N ILE A 303 -31.47 -13.28 -18.82
CA ILE A 303 -31.94 -12.44 -17.71
C ILE A 303 -32.85 -11.36 -18.30
N ARG A 304 -34.13 -11.46 -17.92
CA ARG A 304 -35.20 -10.52 -18.27
C ARG A 304 -34.95 -9.14 -17.66
N SER A 305 -34.99 -8.14 -18.53
CA SER A 305 -35.28 -6.76 -18.17
C SER A 305 -36.70 -6.66 -17.62
N SER A 306 -36.86 -5.99 -16.48
CA SER A 306 -38.17 -5.58 -15.97
C SER A 306 -38.13 -4.06 -15.85
N GLN A 307 -38.70 -3.40 -16.85
CA GLN A 307 -39.12 -2.02 -16.78
C GLN A 307 -40.42 -1.96 -15.99
N GLU A 308 -40.50 -1.14 -14.96
CA GLU A 308 -41.75 -0.55 -14.52
C GLU A 308 -41.56 0.96 -14.38
N SER A 309 -42.46 1.68 -15.04
CA SER A 309 -42.55 3.12 -15.13
C SER A 309 -43.95 3.51 -14.72
N ILE A 310 -44.17 4.39 -13.73
CA ILE A 310 -45.33 5.29 -13.70
C ILE A 310 -45.01 6.60 -12.94
N ALA A 311 -45.17 7.69 -13.69
CA ALA A 311 -45.65 9.06 -13.40
C ALA A 311 -44.90 10.03 -12.48
N SER A 312 -44.83 11.23 -13.05
CA SER A 312 -44.40 12.55 -12.61
C SER A 312 -45.17 13.10 -11.42
N ASP A 313 -44.46 13.71 -10.49
CA ASP A 313 -44.90 14.96 -9.85
C ASP A 313 -43.69 15.86 -9.59
N THR A 314 -43.76 17.06 -10.13
CA THR A 314 -42.81 18.16 -10.01
C THR A 314 -42.87 18.76 -8.61
N VAL A 315 -41.81 18.67 -7.82
CA VAL A 315 -41.62 19.49 -6.62
C VAL A 315 -40.15 19.88 -6.45
N ASP A 316 -39.97 21.20 -6.37
CA ASP A 316 -38.80 22.03 -6.04
C ASP A 316 -37.52 21.35 -5.54
N GLU A 317 -36.47 21.57 -6.32
CA GLU A 317 -35.06 21.32 -6.02
C GLU A 317 -34.55 22.40 -5.05
N SER A 318 -34.86 22.29 -3.76
CA SER A 318 -34.08 23.01 -2.75
C SER A 318 -34.06 22.29 -1.40
N GLN A 319 -32.84 22.03 -0.94
CA GLN A 319 -32.47 21.67 0.43
C GLN A 319 -32.97 20.31 0.95
N THR A 320 -32.10 19.29 0.87
CA THR A 320 -31.69 18.43 2.02
C THR A 320 -30.84 17.23 1.55
N THR A 321 -29.68 17.48 0.95
CA THR A 321 -28.60 16.49 0.99
C THR A 321 -27.87 16.66 2.31
N SER A 322 -28.07 15.75 3.25
CA SER A 322 -27.28 15.70 4.47
C SER A 322 -25.80 15.56 4.09
N GLU A 323 -25.02 16.64 4.22
CA GLU A 323 -23.57 16.61 3.99
C GLU A 323 -22.91 15.62 4.97
N LEU A 324 -22.72 14.38 4.54
CA LEU A 324 -21.75 13.47 5.16
C LEU A 324 -20.38 14.14 4.97
N SER A 325 -19.69 14.45 6.06
CA SER A 325 -18.28 14.85 5.96
C SER A 325 -17.52 13.71 5.27
N GLY A 326 -16.86 13.97 4.15
CA GLY A 326 -16.08 12.94 3.45
C GLY A 326 -15.04 12.29 4.37
N ASP A 327 -14.63 11.06 4.08
CA ASP A 327 -13.71 10.26 4.89
C ASP A 327 -12.24 10.74 4.92
N LEU A 328 -11.96 11.89 4.28
CA LEU A 328 -10.64 12.54 4.20
C LEU A 328 -9.52 11.61 3.68
N THR A 329 -9.86 10.47 3.07
CA THR A 329 -8.95 9.41 2.66
C THR A 329 -9.09 9.18 1.16
N TYR A 330 -8.11 9.66 0.40
CA TYR A 330 -8.17 9.60 -1.07
C TYR A 330 -6.78 9.40 -1.67
N TRP A 331 -6.75 8.98 -2.93
CA TRP A 331 -5.57 9.11 -3.80
C TRP A 331 -5.66 10.44 -4.53
N THR A 332 -4.56 11.20 -4.67
CA THR A 332 -4.57 12.33 -5.61
C THR A 332 -4.90 11.81 -7.01
N LYS A 333 -5.40 12.70 -7.88
CA LYS A 333 -5.77 12.32 -9.25
C LYS A 333 -4.60 11.67 -10.00
N SER A 334 -3.37 12.13 -9.78
CA SER A 334 -2.16 11.55 -10.40
C SER A 334 -1.83 10.18 -9.81
N CYS A 335 -1.86 10.01 -8.49
CA CYS A 335 -1.67 8.71 -7.83
C CYS A 335 -2.71 7.68 -8.29
N ALA A 336 -3.99 8.07 -8.33
CA ALA A 336 -5.07 7.21 -8.80
C ALA A 336 -4.86 6.78 -10.26
N THR A 337 -4.40 7.72 -11.10
CA THR A 337 -4.09 7.44 -12.51
C THR A 337 -2.92 6.45 -12.62
N ILE A 338 -1.84 6.67 -11.86
CA ILE A 338 -0.71 5.74 -11.83
C ILE A 338 -1.19 4.35 -11.42
N LEU A 339 -1.85 4.22 -10.27
CA LEU A 339 -2.36 2.92 -9.81
C LEU A 339 -3.26 2.24 -10.85
N ALA A 340 -4.20 2.96 -11.48
CA ALA A 340 -5.16 2.37 -12.41
C ALA A 340 -4.52 1.80 -13.70
N PHE A 341 -3.40 2.36 -14.15
CA PHE A 341 -2.67 1.91 -15.34
C PHE A 341 -1.45 1.05 -15.02
N HIS A 342 -0.99 1.06 -13.77
CA HIS A 342 0.11 0.26 -13.28
C HIS A 342 -0.07 -1.23 -13.58
N ARG A 343 1.02 -1.89 -14.01
CA ARG A 343 1.06 -3.33 -14.33
C ARG A 343 0.52 -4.30 -13.27
N TRP A 344 0.33 -3.86 -12.01
CA TRP A 344 -0.19 -4.71 -10.92
C TRP A 344 -1.70 -4.59 -10.73
N PHE A 345 -2.33 -3.62 -11.38
CA PHE A 345 -3.75 -3.27 -11.28
C PHE A 345 -4.43 -3.39 -12.65
N ASN A 346 -3.68 -3.17 -13.73
CA ASN A 346 -4.17 -3.11 -15.09
C ASN A 346 -4.18 -4.50 -15.75
N SER A 347 -5.08 -5.38 -15.29
CA SER A 347 -5.24 -6.76 -15.77
C SER A 347 -5.64 -6.87 -17.24
N GLU A 348 -6.25 -5.82 -17.80
CA GLU A 348 -6.72 -5.76 -19.19
C GLU A 348 -5.61 -5.36 -20.18
N ALA A 349 -4.44 -4.94 -19.70
CA ALA A 349 -3.34 -4.51 -20.55
C ALA A 349 -2.73 -5.70 -21.33
N PRO A 350 -2.32 -5.49 -22.61
CA PRO A 350 -1.66 -6.53 -23.41
C PRO A 350 -0.40 -7.08 -22.71
N GLN A 351 -0.24 -8.41 -22.69
CA GLN A 351 0.92 -9.06 -22.06
C GLN A 351 2.24 -8.83 -22.81
N ASN A 352 2.19 -8.55 -24.12
CA ASN A 352 3.36 -8.18 -24.92
C ASN A 352 3.63 -6.68 -24.80
N LYS A 353 4.36 -6.29 -23.76
CA LYS A 353 4.78 -4.91 -23.52
C LYS A 353 6.05 -4.59 -24.29
N SER A 354 5.92 -4.13 -25.55
CA SER A 354 7.02 -3.38 -26.15
C SER A 354 7.12 -2.04 -25.41
N ILE A 355 8.22 -1.82 -24.68
CA ILE A 355 8.47 -0.56 -23.95
C ILE A 355 8.64 0.54 -24.99
N ASN A 356 7.57 1.32 -25.20
CA ASN A 356 7.56 2.41 -26.17
C ASN A 356 7.32 3.77 -25.52
N LEU A 357 7.30 3.85 -24.18
CA LEU A 357 7.32 5.13 -23.46
C LEU A 357 8.77 5.59 -23.31
N THR A 358 9.11 6.72 -23.91
CA THR A 358 10.45 7.33 -23.85
C THR A 358 10.36 8.80 -23.47
N PHE A 359 11.42 9.32 -22.84
CA PHE A 359 11.59 10.73 -22.55
C PHE A 359 12.85 11.26 -23.23
N GLU A 360 12.68 12.28 -24.07
CA GLU A 360 13.79 12.96 -24.73
C GLU A 360 14.18 14.22 -23.96
N ASN A 361 15.38 14.22 -23.40
CA ASN A 361 15.82 15.30 -22.51
C ASN A 361 16.12 16.62 -23.24
N ALA A 362 16.43 16.59 -24.54
CA ALA A 362 16.73 17.81 -25.33
C ALA A 362 15.45 18.60 -25.63
N THR A 363 14.38 17.91 -26.02
CA THR A 363 13.09 18.52 -26.38
C THR A 363 12.11 18.56 -25.20
N LYS A 364 12.45 17.89 -24.08
CA LYS A 364 11.58 17.67 -22.90
C LYS A 364 10.26 17.01 -23.29
N THR A 365 10.32 16.05 -24.20
CA THR A 365 9.15 15.40 -24.78
C THR A 365 9.05 13.95 -24.36
N LEU A 366 7.87 13.56 -23.88
CA LEU A 366 7.47 12.16 -23.70
C LEU A 366 6.81 11.67 -24.98
N SER A 367 7.11 10.45 -25.39
CA SER A 367 6.45 9.78 -26.51
C SER A 367 6.03 8.38 -26.09
N SER A 368 4.79 7.98 -26.39
CA SER A 368 4.30 6.61 -26.18
C SER A 368 3.32 6.20 -27.26
N SER A 369 3.52 5.00 -27.82
CA SER A 369 2.58 4.38 -28.74
C SER A 369 1.26 3.97 -28.07
N ALA A 370 1.25 3.81 -26.75
CA ALA A 370 0.07 3.46 -25.97
C ALA A 370 -0.63 4.69 -25.37
N GLY A 371 -0.04 5.87 -25.50
CA GLY A 371 -0.59 7.13 -25.01
C GLY A 371 -0.23 7.41 -23.55
N VAL A 372 0.38 8.58 -23.31
CA VAL A 372 0.79 9.06 -21.98
C VAL A 372 -0.47 9.39 -21.15
N CYS A 373 -0.59 8.80 -19.96
CA CYS A 373 -1.74 8.98 -19.07
C CYS A 373 -1.47 9.99 -17.96
N VAL A 374 -0.26 9.98 -17.43
CA VAL A 374 0.14 10.81 -16.29
C VAL A 374 1.61 11.18 -16.40
N VAL A 375 1.91 12.40 -15.97
CA VAL A 375 3.27 12.93 -15.82
C VAL A 375 3.35 13.62 -14.47
N GLU A 376 4.40 13.35 -13.72
CA GLU A 376 4.71 13.99 -12.45
C GLU A 376 6.15 14.51 -12.46
N LEU A 377 6.33 15.72 -11.93
CA LEU A 377 7.62 16.24 -11.53
C LEU A 377 7.70 16.17 -10.02
N ARG A 378 8.78 15.58 -9.52
CA ARG A 378 9.01 15.37 -8.09
C ARG A 378 10.30 16.03 -7.64
N ASP A 379 10.33 16.48 -6.39
CA ASP A 379 11.53 17.00 -5.76
C ASP A 379 12.46 15.86 -5.28
N SER A 380 13.56 16.20 -4.62
CA SER A 380 14.53 15.23 -4.08
C SER A 380 13.97 14.32 -2.99
N SER A 381 12.90 14.74 -2.30
CA SER A 381 12.19 13.94 -1.29
C SER A 381 11.13 13.02 -1.90
N GLY A 382 10.88 13.13 -3.21
CA GLY A 382 9.82 12.41 -3.89
C GLY A 382 8.45 13.07 -3.78
N LEU A 383 8.35 14.29 -3.25
CA LEU A 383 7.12 15.07 -3.22
C LEU A 383 6.73 15.52 -4.63
N VAL A 384 5.49 15.26 -5.01
CA VAL A 384 4.93 15.71 -6.29
C VAL A 384 4.79 17.23 -6.28
N VAL A 385 5.59 17.89 -7.11
CA VAL A 385 5.59 19.35 -7.29
C VAL A 385 4.54 19.77 -8.30
N THR A 386 4.50 19.06 -9.43
CA THR A 386 3.59 19.36 -10.54
C THR A 386 3.16 18.07 -11.21
N THR A 387 1.92 18.04 -11.71
CA THR A 387 1.38 16.89 -12.45
C THR A 387 0.54 17.29 -13.65
N TRP A 388 0.53 16.45 -14.68
CA TRP A 388 -0.36 16.54 -15.84
C TRP A 388 -0.99 15.19 -16.16
N GLN A 389 -2.16 15.23 -16.79
CA GLN A 389 -2.91 14.05 -17.24
C GLN A 389 -3.33 14.22 -18.69
N PRO A 390 -2.41 13.98 -19.64
CA PRO A 390 -2.62 14.36 -21.02
C PRO A 390 -3.54 13.40 -21.82
N GLN A 391 -4.47 12.72 -21.13
CA GLN A 391 -5.56 11.93 -21.70
C GLN A 391 -5.13 10.95 -22.82
N ARG A 392 -4.05 10.20 -22.62
CA ARG A 392 -3.52 9.19 -23.56
C ARG A 392 -2.99 9.77 -24.87
N CYS A 393 -2.39 10.95 -24.86
CA CYS A 393 -1.75 11.51 -26.05
C CYS A 393 -0.48 10.70 -26.44
N SER A 394 -0.21 10.61 -27.74
CA SER A 394 0.98 9.90 -28.25
C SER A 394 2.30 10.62 -27.94
N SER A 395 2.23 11.94 -27.76
CA SER A 395 3.37 12.78 -27.41
C SER A 395 2.94 13.89 -26.45
N PHE A 396 3.75 14.15 -25.43
CA PHE A 396 3.54 15.20 -24.44
C PHE A 396 4.84 15.97 -24.22
N GLN A 397 4.87 17.23 -24.62
CA GLN A 397 5.98 18.12 -24.30
C GLN A 397 5.73 18.80 -22.95
N LEU A 398 6.72 18.78 -22.06
CA LEU A 398 6.62 19.50 -20.80
C LEU A 398 6.43 21.00 -21.07
N PRO A 399 5.51 21.69 -20.36
CA PRO A 399 5.37 23.14 -20.48
C PRO A 399 6.71 23.85 -20.20
N PRO A 400 7.07 24.90 -20.96
CA PRO A 400 8.29 25.67 -20.73
C PRO A 400 8.39 26.17 -19.28
N GLY A 401 9.58 26.08 -18.67
CA GLY A 401 9.82 26.53 -17.29
C GLY A 401 9.28 25.61 -16.20
N SER A 402 8.68 24.46 -16.55
CA SER A 402 8.15 23.51 -15.57
C SER A 402 9.21 22.79 -14.72
N ILE A 403 10.41 22.59 -15.26
CA ILE A 403 11.56 22.04 -14.52
C ILE A 403 12.26 23.19 -13.80
N GLY A 404 11.74 23.55 -12.62
CA GLY A 404 12.40 24.49 -11.72
C GLY A 404 13.53 23.86 -10.92
N HIS A 405 14.27 24.66 -10.15
CA HIS A 405 15.42 24.21 -9.35
C HIS A 405 15.11 23.11 -8.32
N GLN A 406 13.88 23.05 -7.84
CA GLN A 406 13.43 22.04 -6.87
C GLN A 406 13.07 20.68 -7.50
N VAL A 407 12.93 20.61 -8.82
CA VAL A 407 12.54 19.39 -9.53
C VAL A 407 13.77 18.55 -9.81
N THR A 408 13.76 17.29 -9.37
CA THR A 408 14.89 16.36 -9.57
C THR A 408 14.50 15.11 -10.36
N THR A 409 13.21 14.79 -10.41
CA THR A 409 12.74 13.53 -11.00
C THR A 409 11.49 13.76 -11.83
N LEU A 410 11.47 13.20 -13.04
CA LEU A 410 10.26 13.02 -13.84
C LEU A 410 9.78 11.58 -13.71
N VAL A 411 8.49 11.39 -13.48
CA VAL A 411 7.80 10.10 -13.57
C VAL A 411 6.66 10.22 -14.58
N ALA A 412 6.56 9.28 -15.50
CA ALA A 412 5.45 9.23 -16.44
C ALA A 412 4.99 7.79 -16.65
N GLU A 413 3.70 7.61 -16.91
CA GLU A 413 3.12 6.31 -17.20
C GLU A 413 2.14 6.39 -18.38
N ASP A 414 2.13 5.36 -19.21
CA ASP A 414 1.19 5.19 -20.33
C ASP A 414 0.01 4.26 -20.00
N SER A 415 -0.92 4.11 -20.95
CA SER A 415 -2.17 3.38 -20.72
C SER A 415 -2.03 1.86 -20.51
N VAL A 416 -0.85 1.29 -20.75
CA VAL A 416 -0.57 -0.15 -20.58
C VAL A 416 0.41 -0.42 -19.43
N GLY A 417 0.73 0.62 -18.66
CA GLY A 417 1.57 0.55 -17.46
C GLY A 417 3.06 0.43 -17.77
N ASN A 418 3.53 1.00 -18.89
CA ASN A 418 4.95 1.29 -19.04
C ASN A 418 5.26 2.57 -18.28
N LEU A 419 6.29 2.53 -17.44
CA LEU A 419 6.67 3.62 -16.57
C LEU A 419 8.08 4.12 -16.94
N VAL A 420 8.24 5.43 -17.04
CA VAL A 420 9.54 6.10 -17.18
C VAL A 420 9.80 6.89 -15.91
N LYS A 421 10.97 6.67 -15.31
CA LYS A 421 11.51 7.47 -14.22
C LYS A 421 12.86 8.02 -14.64
N GLN A 422 12.94 9.34 -14.80
CA GLN A 422 14.15 10.03 -15.27
C GLN A 422 14.64 11.00 -14.20
N THR A 423 15.91 10.86 -13.80
CA THR A 423 16.59 11.90 -13.02
C THR A 423 16.88 13.08 -13.93
N LEU A 424 16.44 14.26 -13.50
CA LEU A 424 16.66 15.52 -14.17
C LEU A 424 17.85 16.20 -13.50
N SER A 425 18.90 16.44 -14.26
CA SER A 425 20.00 17.32 -13.84
C SER A 425 19.54 18.77 -14.02
N THR A 426 19.52 19.54 -12.93
CA THR A 426 19.39 21.00 -12.97
C THR A 426 20.57 21.65 -13.65
#